data_AF-A0A077ZSI4-F1
#
_entry.id   AF-A0A077ZSI4-F1
#
_cell.length_a   1.000
_cell.length_b   1.000
_cell.length_c   1.000
_cell.angle_alpha   90.00
_cell.angle_beta   90.00
_cell.angle_gamma   90.00
#
_symmetry.space_group_name_H-M   'P 1'
#
loop_
_entity.id
_entity.type
_entity.pdbx_description
1 polymer ?
#
loop_
_entity_poly.entity_id
_entity_poly.type
_entity_poly.pdbx_seq_one_letter_code
_entity_poly.pdbx_strand_id
1 'polypeptide(L)'
;MFQRISSSFVNNSEQANKISTTQTDQGISSINLINTRNNPSNLQGQVRQKLQYEWKNLYRSLNGKDLNENGTVSKKQFEDALKTTGVFLTNEDMKYLSENFGDSNSIKYDQISQNLGLHQNSFNLMRETHSRINRIKTASNMSSSAARNHHNTSINIIP
;
A
#
# COMPACT_ATOMS: atom_id res chain seq x y z
N MET A 1 -64.30 20.06 -32.35
CA MET A 1 -64.68 18.93 -31.47
C MET A 1 -64.27 19.28 -30.06
N PHE A 2 -65.26 19.64 -29.25
CA PHE A 2 -65.31 19.63 -27.78
C PHE A 2 -64.59 18.37 -27.20
N GLN A 3 -63.94 18.31 -26.04
CA GLN A 3 -64.10 18.97 -24.73
C GLN A 3 -62.86 18.64 -23.86
N ARG A 4 -62.33 19.57 -23.03
CA ARG A 4 -62.41 19.65 -21.54
C ARG A 4 -61.89 18.38 -20.81
N ILE A 5 -61.16 18.42 -19.69
CA ILE A 5 -61.41 19.04 -18.37
C ILE A 5 -60.04 19.08 -17.63
N SER A 6 -59.56 20.24 -17.16
CA SER A 6 -59.49 20.70 -15.74
C SER A 6 -58.83 19.69 -14.77
N SER A 7 -57.94 20.04 -13.81
CA SER A 7 -57.98 21.20 -12.92
C SER A 7 -56.63 21.37 -12.19
N SER A 8 -56.34 22.64 -11.92
CA SER A 8 -55.39 23.27 -11.00
C SER A 8 -55.29 22.72 -9.57
N PHE A 9 -54.09 22.81 -8.96
CA PHE A 9 -53.80 23.31 -7.60
C PHE A 9 -52.26 23.54 -7.51
N VAL A 10 -51.74 24.77 -7.64
CA VAL A 10 -51.55 25.85 -6.62
C VAL A 10 -50.42 25.58 -5.61
N ASN A 11 -49.32 26.33 -5.85
CA ASN A 11 -48.45 27.11 -4.94
C ASN A 11 -47.62 26.48 -3.80
N ASN A 12 -46.30 26.63 -4.01
CA ASN A 12 -45.38 27.52 -3.27
C ASN A 12 -44.79 27.05 -1.92
N SER A 13 -43.48 26.77 -1.93
CA SER A 13 -42.46 27.33 -1.02
C SER A 13 -41.09 26.76 -1.43
N GLU A 14 -39.95 27.39 -1.24
CA GLU A 14 -39.54 28.77 -1.06
C GLU A 14 -38.00 28.71 -1.18
N GLN A 15 -37.43 29.61 -1.99
CA GLN A 15 -36.07 30.18 -1.90
C GLN A 15 -34.84 29.23 -1.89
N ALA A 16 -34.10 29.15 -3.00
CA ALA A 16 -32.99 30.04 -3.38
C ALA A 16 -31.64 29.70 -2.70
N ASN A 17 -30.71 29.17 -3.50
CA ASN A 17 -29.32 29.63 -3.43
C ASN A 17 -28.62 29.42 -4.77
N LYS A 18 -28.63 30.48 -5.59
CA LYS A 18 -27.68 30.71 -6.67
C LYS A 18 -26.45 31.35 -6.06
N ILE A 19 -25.28 30.74 -6.17
CA ILE A 19 -24.00 31.43 -5.96
C ILE A 19 -23.09 31.11 -7.13
N SER A 20 -23.23 31.89 -8.20
CA SER A 20 -22.10 32.35 -8.99
C SER A 20 -21.64 33.66 -8.34
N THR A 21 -20.32 33.92 -8.24
CA THR A 21 -19.67 35.24 -8.44
C THR A 21 -18.20 35.22 -7.96
N THR A 22 -17.34 35.50 -8.94
CA THR A 22 -16.01 36.16 -8.98
C THR A 22 -15.04 36.22 -7.78
N GLN A 23 -13.77 36.05 -8.16
CA GLN A 23 -12.56 36.52 -7.49
C GLN A 23 -12.62 38.01 -7.11
N THR A 24 -12.24 38.35 -5.87
CA THR A 24 -11.51 39.57 -5.48
C THR A 24 -10.87 39.38 -4.10
N ASP A 25 -9.71 40.00 -3.95
CA ASP A 25 -8.67 39.87 -2.92
C ASP A 25 -8.93 40.68 -1.63
N GLN A 26 -8.11 40.40 -0.60
CA GLN A 26 -7.86 41.10 0.68
C GLN A 26 -8.75 40.79 1.91
N GLY A 27 -8.10 40.31 2.99
CA GLY A 27 -8.47 40.66 4.37
C GLY A 27 -8.83 39.51 5.33
N ILE A 28 -7.82 38.99 6.03
CA ILE A 28 -7.78 38.23 7.30
C ILE A 28 -9.13 37.87 7.96
N SER A 29 -9.40 36.57 8.13
CA SER A 29 -10.26 36.06 9.19
C SER A 29 -9.90 34.62 9.59
N SER A 30 -9.30 34.51 10.78
CA SER A 30 -9.78 33.63 11.86
C SER A 30 -9.78 32.10 11.63
N ILE A 31 -8.75 31.46 12.19
CA ILE A 31 -8.84 30.25 13.04
C ILE A 31 -9.85 29.18 12.58
N ASN A 32 -9.39 28.22 11.78
CA ASN A 32 -9.96 26.87 11.73
C ASN A 32 -8.84 25.84 11.95
N LEU A 33 -8.21 25.89 13.12
CA LEU A 33 -7.13 24.96 13.49
C LEU A 33 -7.63 23.71 14.26
N ILE A 34 -8.93 23.43 14.27
CA ILE A 34 -9.50 22.40 15.15
C ILE A 34 -10.59 21.59 14.44
N ASN A 35 -10.32 20.96 13.29
CA ASN A 35 -11.08 19.75 12.92
C ASN A 35 -10.51 18.83 11.81
N THR A 36 -9.31 19.05 11.29
CA THR A 36 -8.78 18.28 10.14
C THR A 36 -8.28 16.87 10.49
N ARG A 37 -8.72 16.26 11.59
CA ARG A 37 -8.20 14.94 12.03
C ARG A 37 -8.71 13.76 11.20
N ASN A 38 -9.80 13.89 10.45
CA ASN A 38 -10.49 12.73 9.85
C ASN A 38 -10.75 12.85 8.34
N ASN A 39 -10.02 13.67 7.60
CA ASN A 39 -10.14 13.67 6.14
C ASN A 39 -9.18 12.60 5.56
N PRO A 40 -9.66 11.49 4.96
CA PRO A 40 -8.81 10.41 4.44
C PRO A 40 -7.78 10.92 3.41
N SER A 41 -8.11 11.99 2.68
CA SER A 41 -7.19 12.65 1.75
C SER A 41 -5.98 13.28 2.46
N ASN A 42 -6.15 13.75 3.69
CA ASN A 42 -5.07 14.30 4.50
C ASN A 42 -4.20 13.17 5.10
N LEU A 43 -4.84 12.09 5.58
CA LEU A 43 -4.14 10.94 6.14
C LEU A 43 -3.25 10.24 5.12
N GLN A 44 -3.75 10.03 3.89
CA GLN A 44 -2.94 9.52 2.78
C GLN A 44 -1.69 10.38 2.53
N GLY A 45 -1.86 11.72 2.52
CA GLY A 45 -0.77 12.67 2.38
C GLY A 45 0.27 12.54 3.50
N GLN A 46 -0.17 12.44 4.75
CA GLN A 46 0.72 12.26 5.91
C GLN A 46 1.51 10.94 5.83
N VAL A 47 0.83 9.83 5.54
CA VAL A 47 1.46 8.52 5.38
C VAL A 47 2.49 8.55 4.25
N ARG A 48 2.13 9.13 3.11
CA ARG A 48 3.05 9.32 1.99
C ARG A 48 4.29 10.12 2.38
N GLN A 49 4.12 11.25 3.08
CA GLN A 49 5.24 12.10 3.52
C GLN A 49 6.19 11.35 4.48
N LYS A 50 5.65 10.56 5.41
CA LYS A 50 6.45 9.73 6.34
C LYS A 50 7.23 8.64 5.61
N LEU A 51 6.61 8.03 4.60
CA LEU A 51 7.21 6.92 3.87
C LEU A 51 8.22 7.37 2.81
N GLN A 52 7.99 8.51 2.11
CA GLN A 52 8.72 8.84 0.87
C GLN A 52 10.24 8.92 1.03
N TYR A 53 10.74 9.40 2.18
CA TYR A 53 12.17 9.58 2.40
C TYR A 53 12.90 8.24 2.57
N GLU A 54 12.31 7.33 3.34
CA GLU A 54 12.90 6.02 3.64
C GLU A 54 12.36 4.90 2.74
N TRP A 55 11.46 5.20 1.81
CA TRP A 55 10.76 4.18 1.03
C TRP A 55 11.71 3.24 0.30
N LYS A 56 12.85 3.75 -0.22
CA LYS A 56 13.86 2.92 -0.87
C LYS A 56 14.45 1.87 0.09
N ASN A 57 14.82 2.28 1.30
CA ASN A 57 15.39 1.39 2.31
C ASN A 57 14.33 0.43 2.85
N LEU A 58 13.11 0.93 3.04
CA LEU A 58 11.98 0.15 3.49
C LEU A 58 11.61 -0.92 2.46
N TYR A 59 11.46 -0.55 1.18
CA TYR A 59 11.18 -1.47 0.09
C TYR A 59 12.26 -2.54 -0.03
N ARG A 60 13.55 -2.20 0.11
CA ARG A 60 14.64 -3.20 0.16
C ARG A 60 14.46 -4.22 1.28
N SER A 61 14.13 -3.74 2.48
CA SER A 61 13.91 -4.60 3.64
C SER A 61 12.69 -5.51 3.44
N LEU A 62 11.61 -4.96 2.90
CA LEU A 62 10.36 -5.69 2.62
C LEU A 62 10.55 -6.76 1.54
N ASN A 63 11.20 -6.40 0.43
CA ASN A 63 11.51 -7.32 -0.66
C ASN A 63 12.44 -8.46 -0.20
N GLY A 64 13.34 -8.22 0.76
CA GLY A 64 14.15 -9.27 1.37
C GLY A 64 13.38 -10.21 2.31
N LYS A 65 12.21 -9.80 2.81
CA LYS A 65 11.32 -10.61 3.66
C LYS A 65 10.21 -11.31 2.86
N ASP A 66 9.91 -10.83 1.67
CA ASP A 66 8.93 -11.41 0.74
C ASP A 66 9.54 -12.57 -0.06
N LEU A 67 9.61 -13.74 0.59
CA LEU A 67 10.15 -14.95 -0.02
C LEU A 67 9.30 -15.48 -1.19
N ASN A 68 8.03 -15.09 -1.26
CA ASN A 68 7.10 -15.52 -2.30
C ASN A 68 7.07 -14.56 -3.49
N GLU A 69 7.74 -13.41 -3.38
CA GLU A 69 7.94 -12.41 -4.44
C GLU A 69 6.63 -11.87 -5.01
N ASN A 70 5.57 -11.92 -4.21
CA ASN A 70 4.21 -11.57 -4.62
C ASN A 70 3.86 -10.11 -4.29
N GLY A 71 4.80 -9.34 -3.73
CA GLY A 71 4.57 -7.95 -3.32
C GLY A 71 3.80 -7.82 -2.02
N THR A 72 3.80 -8.87 -1.19
CA THR A 72 3.10 -8.90 0.09
C THR A 72 4.00 -9.38 1.22
N VAL A 73 3.79 -8.85 2.43
CA VAL A 73 4.45 -9.34 3.64
C VAL A 73 3.42 -9.45 4.76
N SER A 74 3.72 -10.19 5.82
CA SER A 74 2.87 -10.15 7.03
C SER A 74 2.92 -8.78 7.70
N LYS A 75 1.87 -8.41 8.44
CA LYS A 75 1.81 -7.17 9.23
C LYS A 75 3.02 -7.02 10.16
N LYS A 76 3.40 -8.11 10.85
CA LYS A 76 4.59 -8.15 11.70
C LYS A 76 5.89 -7.86 10.93
N GLN A 77 6.07 -8.49 9.76
CA GLN A 77 7.25 -8.23 8.93
C GLN A 77 7.31 -6.78 8.44
N PHE A 78 6.16 -6.19 8.14
CA PHE A 78 6.06 -4.78 7.77
C PHE A 78 6.46 -3.86 8.93
N GLU A 79 5.93 -4.09 10.13
CA GLU A 79 6.30 -3.36 11.34
C GLU A 79 7.79 -3.49 11.68
N ASP A 80 8.35 -4.69 11.55
CA ASP A 80 9.78 -4.92 11.77
C ASP A 80 10.63 -4.15 10.75
N ALA A 81 10.17 -4.04 9.50
CA ALA A 81 10.85 -3.27 8.46
C ALA A 81 10.78 -1.75 8.73
N LEU A 82 9.63 -1.24 9.21
CA LEU A 82 9.50 0.15 9.65
C LEU A 82 10.49 0.47 10.78
N LYS A 83 10.57 -0.39 11.80
CA LYS A 83 11.53 -0.24 12.91
C LYS A 83 12.98 -0.26 12.43
N THR A 84 13.31 -1.20 11.54
CA THR A 84 14.68 -1.34 10.99
C THR A 84 15.11 -0.12 10.19
N THR A 85 14.16 0.54 9.53
CA THR A 85 14.43 1.74 8.69
C THR A 85 14.22 3.05 9.43
N GLY A 86 13.86 3.02 10.71
CA GLY A 86 13.62 4.22 11.51
C GLY A 86 12.36 5.00 11.13
N VAL A 87 11.41 4.36 10.45
CA VAL A 87 10.14 4.99 10.07
C VAL A 87 9.13 4.80 11.20
N PHE A 88 8.59 5.90 11.70
CA PHE A 88 7.57 5.91 12.74
C PHE A 88 6.20 6.24 12.15
N LEU A 89 5.29 5.26 12.19
CA LEU A 89 3.88 5.41 11.83
C LEU A 89 3.04 5.34 13.10
N THR A 90 1.99 6.16 13.17
CA THR A 90 1.02 6.09 14.27
C THR A 90 0.09 4.89 14.07
N ASN A 91 -0.69 4.54 15.10
CA ASN A 91 -1.71 3.49 14.98
C ASN A 91 -2.75 3.82 13.89
N GLU A 92 -3.06 5.11 13.70
CA GLU A 92 -3.99 5.57 12.66
C GLU A 92 -3.39 5.39 11.25
N ASP A 93 -2.12 5.74 11.07
CA ASP A 93 -1.40 5.49 9.81
C ASP A 93 -1.37 3.99 9.47
N MET A 94 -1.07 3.15 10.48
CA MET A 94 -0.97 1.71 10.33
C MET A 94 -2.32 1.06 10.02
N LYS A 95 -3.37 1.57 10.66
CA LYS A 95 -4.76 1.18 10.39
C LYS A 95 -5.15 1.56 8.96
N TYR A 96 -4.86 2.79 8.53
CA TYR A 96 -5.08 3.23 7.16
C TYR A 96 -4.37 2.32 6.15
N LEU A 97 -3.09 2.01 6.35
CA LEU A 97 -2.36 1.11 5.46
C LEU A 97 -2.95 -0.30 5.43
N SER A 98 -3.38 -0.81 6.58
CA SER A 98 -3.98 -2.14 6.70
C SER A 98 -5.36 -2.22 6.03
N GLU A 99 -6.16 -1.17 6.13
CA GLU A 99 -7.51 -1.12 5.54
C GLU A 99 -7.47 -0.90 4.01
N ASN A 100 -6.50 -0.12 3.52
CA ASN A 100 -6.43 0.23 2.10
C ASN A 100 -5.53 -0.68 1.28
N PHE A 101 -4.49 -1.26 1.89
CA PHE A 101 -3.47 -2.06 1.19
C PHE A 101 -3.19 -3.40 1.87
N GLY A 102 -3.92 -3.74 2.92
CA GLY A 102 -3.77 -5.00 3.64
C GLY A 102 -4.95 -5.94 3.46
N ASP A 103 -4.75 -7.18 3.90
CA ASP A 103 -5.80 -8.13 4.19
C ASP A 103 -5.75 -8.48 5.69
N SER A 104 -6.33 -9.60 6.11
CA SER A 104 -6.41 -10.00 7.53
C SER A 104 -5.07 -9.97 8.26
N ASN A 105 -4.00 -10.51 7.66
CA ASN A 105 -2.67 -10.58 8.29
C ASN A 105 -1.51 -10.15 7.37
N SER A 106 -1.80 -9.65 6.18
CA SER A 106 -0.83 -9.29 5.15
C SER A 106 -0.97 -7.82 4.74
N ILE A 107 0.11 -7.27 4.18
CA ILE A 107 0.17 -5.93 3.62
C ILE A 107 0.83 -6.02 2.24
N LYS A 108 0.15 -5.46 1.24
CA LYS A 108 0.57 -5.37 -0.17
C LYS A 108 1.44 -4.14 -0.34
N TYR A 109 2.72 -4.24 0.05
CA TYR A 109 3.65 -3.11 0.02
C TYR A 109 3.92 -2.59 -1.41
N ASP A 110 3.73 -3.42 -2.42
CA ASP A 110 3.83 -3.00 -3.81
C ASP A 110 2.69 -2.06 -4.21
N GLN A 111 1.48 -2.35 -3.74
CA GLN A 111 0.32 -1.49 -3.93
C GLN A 111 0.50 -0.15 -3.20
N ILE A 112 1.09 -0.16 -2.00
CA ILE A 112 1.48 1.08 -1.30
C ILE A 112 2.42 1.91 -2.18
N SER A 113 3.44 1.26 -2.77
CA SER A 113 4.40 1.93 -3.64
C SER A 113 3.71 2.64 -4.81
N GLN A 114 2.80 1.94 -5.48
CA GLN A 114 2.13 2.43 -6.69
C GLN A 114 1.11 3.53 -6.35
N ASN A 115 0.23 3.28 -5.36
CA ASN A 115 -0.87 4.18 -5.02
C ASN A 115 -0.43 5.47 -4.32
N LEU A 116 0.66 5.43 -3.54
CA LEU A 116 1.20 6.63 -2.92
C LEU A 116 2.18 7.39 -3.83
N GLY A 117 2.37 6.93 -5.08
CA GLY A 117 3.34 7.51 -6.01
C GLY A 117 4.77 7.45 -5.48
N LEU A 118 5.07 6.44 -4.66
CA LEU A 118 6.40 6.18 -4.12
C LEU A 118 7.22 5.30 -5.06
N HIS A 119 6.58 4.66 -6.05
CA HIS A 119 7.20 3.74 -6.99
C HIS A 119 8.25 4.44 -7.87
N GLN A 120 9.42 3.82 -7.95
CA GLN A 120 10.52 4.23 -8.81
C GLN A 120 10.89 3.07 -9.71
N ASN A 121 11.27 3.35 -10.96
CA ASN A 121 11.69 2.33 -11.93
C ASN A 121 12.81 1.42 -11.39
N SER A 122 13.66 1.96 -10.50
CA SER A 122 14.69 1.20 -9.81
C SER A 122 14.16 0.06 -8.94
N PHE A 123 12.91 0.12 -8.48
CA PHE A 123 12.33 -0.91 -7.62
C PHE A 123 11.92 -2.16 -8.39
N ASN A 124 11.47 -2.01 -9.64
CA ASN A 124 11.20 -3.17 -10.51
C ASN A 124 12.49 -3.96 -10.75
N LEU A 125 13.58 -3.27 -11.05
CA LEU A 125 14.89 -3.89 -11.19
C LEU A 125 15.34 -4.56 -9.89
N MET A 126 15.09 -3.91 -8.75
CA MET A 126 15.47 -4.43 -7.44
C MET A 126 14.68 -5.68 -7.06
N ARG A 127 13.38 -5.73 -7.38
CA ARG A 127 12.54 -6.92 -7.24
C ARG A 127 13.09 -8.06 -8.08
N GLU A 128 13.26 -7.85 -9.38
CA GLU A 128 13.75 -8.89 -10.30
C GLU A 128 15.14 -9.41 -9.88
N THR A 129 16.01 -8.52 -9.43
CA THR A 129 17.34 -8.88 -8.92
C THR A 129 17.23 -9.79 -7.69
N HIS A 130 16.37 -9.45 -6.73
CA HIS A 130 16.14 -10.27 -5.54
C HIS A 130 15.55 -11.63 -5.91
N SER A 131 14.60 -11.65 -6.84
CA SER A 131 14.01 -12.88 -7.37
C SER A 131 15.02 -13.80 -8.01
N ARG A 132 15.92 -13.25 -8.81
CA ARG A 132 17.01 -14.02 -9.42
C ARG A 132 17.96 -14.59 -8.37
N ILE A 133 18.34 -13.79 -7.36
CA ILE A 133 19.23 -14.21 -6.28
C ILE A 133 18.60 -15.35 -5.46
N ASN A 134 17.32 -15.25 -5.12
CA ASN A 134 16.61 -16.27 -4.36
C ASN A 134 16.52 -17.58 -5.14
N ARG A 135 16.16 -17.54 -6.44
CA ARG A 135 16.14 -18.72 -7.32
C ARG A 135 17.50 -19.43 -7.36
N ILE A 136 18.60 -18.68 -7.47
CA ILE A 136 19.95 -19.23 -7.48
C ILE A 136 20.30 -19.90 -6.14
N LYS A 137 20.02 -19.24 -5.01
CA LYS A 137 20.29 -19.78 -3.67
C LYS A 137 19.52 -21.08 -3.41
N THR A 138 18.27 -21.15 -3.85
CA THR A 138 17.45 -22.36 -3.71
C THR A 138 18.00 -23.48 -4.57
N ALA A 139 18.34 -23.21 -5.84
CA ALA A 139 18.90 -24.20 -6.76
C ALA A 139 20.23 -24.78 -6.25
N SER A 140 21.15 -23.94 -5.76
CA SER A 140 22.45 -24.39 -5.24
C SER A 140 22.33 -25.30 -4.01
N ASN A 141 21.37 -25.01 -3.13
CA ASN A 141 21.12 -25.82 -1.94
C ASN A 141 20.51 -27.18 -2.28
N MET A 142 19.65 -27.27 -3.31
CA MET A 142 19.05 -28.54 -3.77
C MET A 142 20.04 -29.45 -4.51
N SER A 143 20.97 -28.90 -5.29
CA SER A 143 22.03 -29.68 -5.94
C SER A 143 23.02 -30.31 -4.94
N SER A 144 23.22 -29.67 -3.79
CA SER A 144 24.13 -30.16 -2.74
C SER A 144 23.54 -31.32 -1.93
N SER A 145 22.22 -31.35 -1.75
CA SER A 145 21.51 -32.44 -1.05
C SER A 145 21.25 -33.66 -1.93
N ALA A 146 21.15 -33.51 -3.25
CA ALA A 146 21.02 -34.63 -4.19
C ALA A 146 22.31 -35.47 -4.33
N ALA A 147 23.50 -34.84 -4.22
CA ALA A 147 24.79 -35.53 -4.39
C ALA A 147 25.18 -36.45 -3.22
N ARG A 148 24.54 -36.33 -2.04
CA ARG A 148 24.88 -37.09 -0.83
C ARG A 148 24.24 -38.48 -0.73
N ASN A 149 23.29 -38.83 -1.60
CA ASN A 149 22.51 -40.08 -1.49
C ASN A 149 23.02 -41.25 -2.36
N HIS A 150 24.20 -41.17 -2.98
CA HIS A 150 24.70 -42.20 -3.91
C HIS A 150 25.89 -43.05 -3.42
N HIS A 151 26.20 -43.10 -2.11
CA HIS A 151 27.38 -43.84 -1.62
C HIS A 151 27.12 -44.99 -0.64
N ASN A 152 25.94 -45.62 -0.66
CA ASN A 152 25.69 -46.83 0.13
C ASN A 152 25.02 -47.94 -0.69
N THR A 153 25.79 -48.57 -1.56
CA THR A 153 25.46 -49.91 -2.08
C THR A 153 26.63 -50.83 -1.75
N SER A 154 26.56 -51.42 -0.57
CA SER A 154 27.48 -52.45 -0.11
C SER A 154 27.50 -53.60 -1.12
N ILE A 155 28.67 -53.85 -1.68
CA ILE A 155 28.96 -55.05 -2.49
C ILE A 155 28.96 -56.24 -1.53
N ASN A 156 27.93 -57.07 -1.62
CA ASN A 156 27.86 -58.32 -0.87
C ASN A 156 28.61 -59.40 -1.68
N ILE A 157 29.89 -59.60 -1.38
CA ILE A 157 30.68 -60.71 -1.92
C ILE A 157 30.44 -61.91 -1.01
N ILE A 158 29.74 -62.92 -1.52
CA ILE A 158 29.53 -64.21 -0.84
C ILE A 158 30.64 -65.16 -1.33
N PRO A 159 31.31 -65.91 -0.44
CA PRO A 159 32.30 -66.93 -0.80
C PRO A 159 31.68 -68.20 -1.40
#